data_AF-A0A841EE76-F1
#
_entry.id   AF-A0A841EE76-F1
#
_cell.length_a   1.000
_cell.length_b   1.000
_cell.length_c   1.000
_cell.angle_alpha   90.00
_cell.angle_beta   90.00
_cell.angle_gamma   90.00
#
_symmetry.space_group_name_H-M   'P 1'
#
loop_
_entity.id
_entity.type
_entity.pdbx_description
1 polymer ?
#
loop_
_entity_poly.entity_id
_entity_poly.type
_entity_poly.pdbx_seq_one_letter_code
_entity_poly.pdbx_strand_id
1 'polypeptide(L)'
;MAKVYSYIDGELEEGNCAEIRDHLDECGPCLAEYGLEEVVKKLVAKHCGADAVPGDLRSKVLHRIEAARADLQVREGVEAD
;
A
#
# COMPACT_ATOMS: atom_id res chain seq x y z
N MET A 1 13.17 11.85 4.94
CA MET A 1 13.28 10.44 5.39
C MET A 1 11.94 9.73 5.37
N ALA A 2 10.92 10.11 6.17
CA ALA A 2 9.60 9.46 6.13
C ALA A 2 8.97 9.34 4.72
N LYS A 3 9.06 10.39 3.90
CA LYS A 3 8.58 10.38 2.52
C LYS A 3 9.31 9.37 1.61
N VAL A 4 10.60 9.10 1.82
CA VAL A 4 11.36 8.12 1.01
C VAL A 4 10.90 6.70 1.33
N TYR A 5 10.66 6.39 2.61
CA TYR A 5 10.09 5.11 3.00
C TYR A 5 8.67 4.92 2.46
N SER A 6 7.78 5.92 2.61
CA SER A 6 6.45 5.87 2.01
C SER A 6 6.49 5.72 0.47
N TYR A 7 7.49 6.27 -0.21
CA TYR A 7 7.70 6.07 -1.65
C TYR A 7 8.08 4.61 -1.94
N ILE A 8 9.04 4.07 -1.19
CA ILE A 8 9.53 2.69 -1.32
C ILE A 8 8.45 1.66 -0.93
N ASP A 9 7.53 1.99 -0.03
CA ASP A 9 6.34 1.20 0.33
C ASP A 9 5.16 1.34 -0.66
N GLY A 10 5.19 2.35 -1.55
CA GLY A 10 4.08 2.63 -2.47
C GLY A 10 2.87 3.31 -1.79
N GLU A 11 3.09 3.93 -0.63
CA GLU A 11 2.07 4.62 0.18
C GLU A 11 1.99 6.13 -0.10
N LEU A 12 2.79 6.66 -1.04
CA LEU A 12 2.71 8.05 -1.46
C LEU A 12 1.66 8.25 -2.56
N GLU A 13 0.90 9.34 -2.43
CA GLU A 13 0.01 9.82 -3.50
C GLU A 13 0.81 10.05 -4.79
N GLU A 14 0.20 9.78 -5.95
CA GLU A 14 0.88 9.76 -7.26
C GLU A 14 1.69 11.03 -7.55
N GLY A 15 1.20 12.20 -7.15
CA GLY A 15 1.89 13.48 -7.34
C GLY A 15 3.23 13.58 -6.61
N ASN A 16 3.37 12.94 -5.45
CA ASN A 16 4.59 12.99 -4.65
C ASN A 16 5.61 11.91 -5.05
N CYS A 17 5.19 10.91 -5.82
CA CYS A 17 6.07 9.84 -6.32
C CYS A 17 7.00 10.30 -7.45
N ALA A 18 6.67 11.38 -8.15
CA ALA A 18 7.56 11.97 -9.15
C ALA A 18 8.71 12.71 -8.47
N GLU A 19 8.40 13.59 -7.51
CA GLU A 19 9.40 14.41 -6.81
C GLU A 19 10.46 13.59 -6.08
N ILE A 20 10.08 12.50 -5.40
CA ILE A 20 11.03 11.63 -4.70
C ILE A 20 11.93 10.87 -5.69
N ARG A 21 11.39 10.47 -6.84
CA ARG A 21 12.15 9.78 -7.88
C ARG A 21 13.19 10.70 -8.50
N ASP A 22 12.79 11.90 -8.89
CA ASP A 22 13.70 12.91 -9.44
C ASP A 22 14.82 13.23 -8.43
N HIS A 23 14.48 13.35 -7.14
CA HIS A 23 15.47 13.52 -6.09
C HIS A 23 16.46 12.35 -5.98
N LEU A 24 15.99 11.10 -6.02
CA LEU A 24 16.86 9.92 -5.93
C LEU A 24 17.77 9.79 -7.16
N ASP A 25 17.29 10.19 -8.34
CA ASP A 25 18.08 10.20 -9.58
C ASP A 25 19.17 11.29 -9.56
N GLU A 26 18.93 12.43 -8.90
CA GLU A 26 19.88 13.54 -8.82
C GLU A 26 20.76 13.54 -7.55
N CYS A 27 20.40 12.79 -6.51
CA CYS A 27 21.06 12.79 -5.20
C CYS A 27 21.78 11.47 -4.91
N GLY A 28 23.05 11.38 -5.32
CA GLY A 28 23.93 10.22 -5.06
C GLY A 28 23.99 9.75 -3.58
N PRO A 29 24.04 10.65 -2.57
CA PRO A 29 23.98 10.25 -1.16
C PRO A 29 22.69 9.51 -0.79
N CYS A 30 21.53 10.00 -1.24
CA CYS A 30 20.24 9.35 -0.96
C CYS A 30 20.11 8.03 -1.73
N LEU A 31 20.63 7.95 -2.94
CA LEU A 31 20.68 6.69 -3.70
C LEU A 31 21.55 5.63 -3.00
N ALA A 32 22.70 6.03 -2.44
CA ALA A 32 23.57 5.12 -1.70
C ALA A 32 22.90 4.58 -0.42
N GLU A 33 22.08 5.39 0.24
CA GLU A 33 21.37 5.02 1.47
C GLU A 33 20.11 4.17 1.19
N TYR A 34 19.32 4.51 0.16
CA TYR A 34 17.97 3.95 -0.04
C TYR A 34 17.76 3.20 -1.36
N GLY A 35 18.65 3.36 -2.35
CA GLY A 35 18.49 2.75 -3.67
C GLY A 35 18.46 1.23 -3.65
N LEU A 36 19.25 0.61 -2.76
CA LEU A 36 19.26 -0.84 -2.60
C LEU A 36 17.93 -1.37 -2.04
N GLU A 37 17.32 -0.68 -1.08
CA GLU A 37 16.02 -1.08 -0.51
C GLU A 37 14.92 -1.11 -1.57
N GLU A 38 14.88 -0.11 -2.45
CA GLU A 38 13.92 -0.07 -3.56
C GLU A 38 14.13 -1.25 -4.51
N VAL A 39 15.37 -1.56 -4.88
CA VAL A 39 15.71 -2.69 -5.77
C VAL A 39 15.33 -4.03 -5.12
N VAL A 40 15.63 -4.20 -3.83
CA VAL A 40 15.30 -5.40 -3.07
C VAL A 40 13.79 -5.59 -2.97
N LYS A 41 13.02 -4.53 -2.63
CA LYS A 41 11.55 -4.63 -2.60
C LYS A 41 10.97 -4.98 -3.97
N LYS A 42 11.46 -4.37 -5.05
CA LYS A 42 11.03 -4.72 -6.43
C LYS A 42 11.32 -6.18 -6.76
N LEU A 43 12.51 -6.67 -6.38
CA LEU A 43 12.91 -8.05 -6.62
C LEU A 43 12.02 -9.04 -5.84
N VAL A 44 11.77 -8.76 -4.55
CA VAL A 44 10.88 -9.56 -3.70
C VAL A 44 9.44 -9.51 -4.22
N ALA A 45 8.91 -8.35 -4.59
CA ALA A 45 7.57 -8.25 -5.17
C ALA A 45 7.45 -9.08 -6.45
N LYS A 46 8.48 -9.03 -7.31
CA LYS A 46 8.52 -9.79 -8.58
C LYS A 46 8.61 -11.31 -8.38
N HIS A 47 9.34 -11.77 -7.36
CA HIS A 47 9.65 -13.21 -7.19
C HIS A 47 8.90 -13.88 -6.04
N CYS A 48 8.33 -13.10 -5.12
CA CYS A 48 7.64 -13.58 -3.92
C CYS A 48 6.24 -12.97 -3.77
N GLY A 49 5.90 -11.89 -4.50
CA GLY A 49 4.57 -11.27 -4.48
C GLY A 49 3.59 -11.82 -5.51
N ALA A 50 3.96 -12.89 -6.23
CA ALA A 50 3.25 -13.41 -7.38
C ALA A 50 2.55 -14.76 -7.12
N ASP A 51 2.08 -15.02 -5.90
CA ASP A 51 0.99 -15.98 -5.77
C ASP A 51 -0.24 -15.35 -6.42
N ALA A 52 -0.79 -16.02 -7.44
CA ALA A 52 -1.98 -15.54 -8.12
C ALA A 52 -3.07 -15.27 -7.08
N VAL A 53 -3.46 -14.00 -6.95
CA VAL A 53 -4.54 -13.60 -6.04
C VAL A 53 -5.76 -14.43 -6.42
N PRO A 54 -6.36 -15.19 -5.48
CA PRO A 54 -7.53 -15.99 -5.78
C PRO A 54 -8.61 -15.10 -6.41
N GLY A 55 -9.14 -15.50 -7.57
CA GLY A 55 -10.07 -14.66 -8.34
C GLY A 55 -11.34 -14.27 -7.55
N ASP A 56 -11.64 -14.99 -6.47
CA ASP A 56 -12.77 -14.74 -5.59
C ASP A 56 -12.45 -13.85 -4.37
N LEU A 57 -11.18 -13.46 -4.16
CA LEU A 57 -10.76 -12.71 -2.98
C LEU A 57 -11.48 -11.37 -2.90
N ARG A 58 -11.59 -10.66 -4.02
CA ARG A 58 -12.31 -9.38 -4.10
C ARG A 58 -13.76 -9.55 -3.64
N SER A 59 -14.45 -10.57 -4.12
CA SER A 59 -15.84 -10.85 -3.75
C SER A 59 -15.98 -11.16 -2.26
N LYS A 60 -15.07 -11.97 -1.70
CA LYS A 60 -15.04 -12.27 -0.25
C LYS A 60 -14.82 -11.02 0.60
N VAL A 61 -13.91 -10.15 0.19
CA VAL A 61 -13.63 -8.90 0.90
C VAL A 61 -14.84 -7.97 0.88
N LEU A 62 -15.46 -7.76 -0.29
CA LEU A 62 -16.66 -6.93 -0.41
C LEU A 62 -17.81 -7.46 0.44
N HIS A 63 -18.04 -8.78 0.41
CA HIS A 63 -19.07 -9.41 1.23
C HIS A 63 -18.84 -9.19 2.73
N ARG A 64 -17.60 -9.31 3.22
CA ARG A 64 -17.26 -9.04 4.62
C ARG A 64 -17.46 -7.57 5.00
N ILE A 65 -17.15 -6.64 4.09
CA ILE A 65 -17.37 -5.20 4.31
C ILE A 65 -18.86 -4.90 4.42
N GLU A 66 -19.69 -5.49 3.56
CA GLU A 66 -21.15 -5.35 3.62
C GLU A 66 -21.72 -5.87 4.93
N ALA A 67 -21.30 -7.07 5.35
CA ALA A 67 -21.70 -7.65 6.62
C ALA A 67 -21.31 -6.76 7.81
N ALA A 68 -20.06 -6.26 7.84
CA ALA A 68 -19.60 -5.36 8.89
C ALA A 68 -20.40 -4.04 8.93
N ARG A 69 -20.77 -3.49 7.78
CA ARG A 69 -21.62 -2.28 7.71
C ARG A 69 -23.02 -2.53 8.27
N ALA A 70 -23.62 -3.67 7.93
CA ALA A 70 -24.93 -4.06 8.48
C ALA A 70 -24.86 -4.25 10.00
N ASP A 71 -23.82 -4.91 10.51
CA ASP A 71 -23.60 -5.09 11.94
C ASP A 71 -23.46 -3.75 12.68
N LEU A 72 -22.75 -2.78 12.10
CA LEU A 72 -22.61 -1.44 12.67
C LEU A 72 -23.97 -0.71 12.72
N GLN A 73 -24.76 -0.78 11.65
CA GLN A 73 -26.10 -0.17 11.59
C GLN A 73 -27.05 -0.77 12.63
N VAL A 74 -26.98 -2.09 12.86
CA VAL A 74 -27.78 -2.75 13.90
C VAL A 74 -27.37 -2.25 15.29
N ARG A 75 -26.07 -2.11 15.56
CA ARG A 75 -25.58 -1.59 16.85
C ARG A 75 -26.01 -0.16 17.09
N GLU A 76 -25.86 0.70 16.09
CA GLU A 76 -26.30 2.11 16.15
C GLU A 76 -27.83 2.22 16.32
N GLY A 77 -28.59 1.31 15.70
CA GLY A 77 -30.04 1.24 15.86
C GLY A 77 -30.51 0.73 17.22
N VAL A 78 -29.71 -0.11 17.89
CA VAL A 78 -29.98 -0.62 19.25
C VAL A 78 -29.63 0.41 20.33
N GLU A 79 -28.70 1.33 20.06
CA GLU A 79 -28.36 2.44 20.98
C GLU A 79 -29.33 3.64 20.88
N ALA A 80 -30.17 3.67 19.85
CA ALA A 80 -31.11 4.77 19.58
C ALA A 80 -32.55 4.52 20.10
N ASP A 81 -32.83 3.35 20.70
CA ASP A 81 -34.09 2.97 21.37
C ASP A 81 -33.90 2.96 22.90
#